data_AF-A0A518BUV2-F1
#
_entry.id   AF-A0A518BUV2-F1
#
_cell.length_a   1.000
_cell.length_b   1.000
_cell.length_c   1.000
_cell.angle_alpha   90.00
_cell.angle_beta   90.00
_cell.angle_gamma   90.00
#
_symmetry.space_group_name_H-M   'P 1'
#
loop_
_entity.id
_entity.type
_entity.pdbx_description
1 polymer ?
#
loop_
_entity_poly.entity_id
_entity_poly.type
_entity_poly.pdbx_seq_one_letter_code
_entity_poly.pdbx_strand_id
1 'polypeptide(L)'
;MYQGVSFAVAGLSLLVGTAAASGEVIYSNDFNQHSAGAYTTQMLAADFDAPWEDGVSEGRVAVVDDAEAFSGRSLRVMHVGEDIKLGGKWIMELDRGYEELYASYWVHFGPGTEFVRAGKLPGLAGGEANTGGNKPDGTDGFSARMTWSSNGKDGSQVPTTSANLNQYLYHPDQPQTYGDTRFYDETHDGRWVEVTSGPWYHIQHRVVMNTPGEHDGVVQAWVNGEPVFYVDDIRFRDVPGLQIDVFRFETFYGGSSMNFATTKEEYFYFDNLVLSTDWRPMALPGDTNLDYAVNLTDLSTLASNFGQPGSWHDGNFDGDGVVGLLDLSLLASNFNSTRIPSPTSAASLLMTLLLTRWR
;
A
#
# COMPACT_ATOMS: atom_id res chain seq x y z
N MET A 1 74.96 -11.79 3.00
CA MET A 1 73.84 -10.90 2.63
C MET A 1 72.96 -11.69 1.66
N TYR A 2 72.04 -12.50 2.19
CA TYR A 2 71.09 -13.30 1.40
C TYR A 2 69.69 -12.79 1.79
N GLN A 3 68.99 -12.19 0.84
CA GLN A 3 67.60 -11.75 0.99
C GLN A 3 66.70 -12.94 0.69
N GLY A 4 65.92 -13.38 1.69
CA GLY A 4 64.88 -14.39 1.54
C GLY A 4 63.57 -13.73 1.11
N VAL A 5 63.02 -14.21 -0.01
CA VAL A 5 61.69 -13.83 -0.51
C VAL A 5 60.65 -14.64 0.26
N SER A 6 59.74 -13.97 0.96
CA SER A 6 58.57 -14.59 1.59
C SER A 6 57.37 -14.40 0.67
N PHE A 7 56.78 -15.50 0.19
CA PHE A 7 55.54 -15.49 -0.57
C PHE A 7 54.35 -15.51 0.39
N ALA A 8 53.54 -14.45 0.37
CA ALA A 8 52.25 -14.43 1.04
C ALA A 8 51.24 -15.25 0.21
N VAL A 9 50.73 -16.33 0.78
CA VAL A 9 49.60 -17.09 0.24
C VAL A 9 48.33 -16.31 0.61
N ALA A 10 47.71 -15.67 -0.37
CA ALA A 10 46.39 -15.06 -0.21
C ALA A 10 45.35 -16.17 -0.07
N GLY A 11 44.73 -16.25 1.11
CA GLY A 11 43.59 -17.12 1.37
C GLY A 11 42.39 -16.67 0.53
N LEU A 12 41.92 -17.55 -0.34
CA LEU A 12 40.70 -17.36 -1.12
C LEU A 12 39.51 -17.62 -0.18
N SER A 13 38.93 -16.57 0.39
CA SER A 13 37.66 -16.67 1.13
C SER A 13 36.55 -16.96 0.14
N LEU A 14 36.07 -18.20 0.12
CA LEU A 14 34.86 -18.58 -0.61
C LEU A 14 33.66 -17.92 0.11
N LEU A 15 33.20 -16.78 -0.39
CA LEU A 15 31.86 -16.28 -0.05
C LEU A 15 30.86 -17.24 -0.69
N VAL A 16 30.32 -18.15 0.12
CA VAL A 16 29.07 -18.81 -0.19
C VAL A 16 28.01 -17.73 -0.06
N GLY A 17 27.64 -17.11 -1.19
CA GLY A 17 26.46 -16.26 -1.25
C GLY A 17 25.25 -17.11 -0.92
N THR A 18 24.71 -16.97 0.29
CA THR A 18 23.35 -17.42 0.57
C THR A 18 22.44 -16.61 -0.34
N ALA A 19 21.80 -17.25 -1.32
CA ALA A 19 20.66 -16.65 -1.98
C ALA A 19 19.68 -16.26 -0.87
N ALA A 20 19.45 -14.97 -0.67
CA ALA A 20 18.36 -14.53 0.20
C ALA A 20 17.09 -15.18 -0.36
N ALA A 21 16.36 -15.91 0.48
CA ALA A 21 15.04 -16.36 0.10
C ALA A 21 14.24 -15.11 -0.31
N SER A 22 13.70 -15.10 -1.53
CA SER A 22 12.67 -14.15 -1.92
C SER A 22 11.56 -14.21 -0.87
N GLY A 23 11.06 -13.08 -0.39
CA GLY A 23 10.05 -13.09 0.65
C GLY A 23 8.76 -13.80 0.20
N GLU A 24 7.98 -14.19 1.19
CA GLU A 24 6.74 -14.93 1.02
C GLU A 24 5.60 -13.97 0.69
N VAL A 25 4.74 -14.34 -0.27
CA VAL A 25 3.41 -13.72 -0.43
C VAL A 25 2.49 -14.44 0.55
N ILE A 26 2.00 -13.71 1.54
CA ILE A 26 1.09 -14.22 2.58
C ILE A 26 -0.35 -14.22 2.07
N TYR A 27 -0.70 -13.20 1.29
CA TYR A 27 -2.04 -13.03 0.73
C TYR A 27 -1.96 -12.24 -0.57
N SER A 28 -2.81 -12.59 -1.54
CA SER A 28 -2.99 -11.84 -2.77
C SER A 28 -4.43 -11.92 -3.26
N ASN A 29 -5.02 -10.79 -3.65
CA ASN A 29 -6.34 -10.76 -4.28
C ASN A 29 -6.42 -9.63 -5.32
N ASP A 30 -6.69 -10.03 -6.56
CA ASP A 30 -6.89 -9.19 -7.74
C ASP A 30 -8.36 -9.20 -8.22
N PHE A 31 -9.25 -9.87 -7.48
CA PHE A 31 -10.68 -10.00 -7.73
C PHE A 31 -11.07 -10.66 -9.06
N ASN A 32 -10.12 -11.17 -9.84
CA ASN A 32 -10.36 -11.77 -11.16
C ASN A 32 -11.12 -13.09 -11.11
N GLN A 33 -11.16 -13.74 -9.94
CA GLN A 33 -11.96 -14.93 -9.66
C GLN A 33 -13.47 -14.67 -9.67
N HIS A 34 -13.91 -13.41 -9.56
CA HIS A 34 -15.31 -13.03 -9.44
C HIS A 34 -15.89 -12.48 -10.73
N SER A 35 -17.18 -12.73 -10.95
CA SER A 35 -17.93 -12.03 -12.01
C SER A 35 -18.24 -10.59 -11.59
N ALA A 36 -18.28 -9.68 -12.56
CA ALA A 36 -18.68 -8.29 -12.29
C ALA A 36 -20.13 -8.21 -11.78
N GLY A 37 -20.39 -7.26 -10.89
CA GLY A 37 -21.67 -7.09 -10.20
C GLY A 37 -21.49 -6.88 -8.70
N ALA A 38 -22.53 -7.15 -7.93
CA ALA A 38 -22.49 -7.02 -6.48
C ALA A 38 -21.44 -7.94 -5.86
N TYR A 39 -20.55 -7.39 -5.03
CA TYR A 39 -19.63 -8.18 -4.22
C TYR A 39 -20.40 -8.64 -2.98
N THR A 40 -20.51 -9.95 -2.78
CA THR A 40 -21.39 -10.54 -1.76
C THR A 40 -20.64 -10.87 -0.49
N THR A 41 -21.34 -11.06 0.63
CA THR A 41 -20.71 -11.52 1.88
C THR A 41 -20.11 -12.92 1.75
N GLN A 42 -20.62 -13.75 0.82
CA GLN A 42 -20.01 -15.05 0.50
C GLN A 42 -18.68 -14.88 -0.22
N MET A 43 -18.58 -13.92 -1.15
CA MET A 43 -17.31 -13.58 -1.82
C MET A 43 -16.31 -13.01 -0.81
N LEU A 44 -16.77 -12.09 0.06
CA LEU A 44 -15.95 -11.54 1.13
C LEU A 44 -15.39 -12.63 2.06
N ALA A 45 -16.23 -13.58 2.49
CA ALA A 45 -15.79 -14.69 3.33
C ALA A 45 -14.80 -15.61 2.60
N ALA A 46 -14.99 -15.85 1.29
CA ALA A 46 -14.07 -16.65 0.50
C ALA A 46 -12.71 -15.97 0.30
N ASP A 47 -12.72 -14.65 0.16
CA ASP A 47 -11.51 -13.87 -0.14
C ASP A 47 -10.72 -13.50 1.12
N PHE A 48 -11.40 -13.09 2.20
CA PHE A 48 -10.75 -12.49 3.38
C PHE A 48 -11.00 -13.26 4.68
N ASP A 49 -11.80 -14.33 4.65
CA ASP A 49 -12.31 -15.02 5.86
C ASP A 49 -12.81 -14.03 6.94
N ALA A 50 -13.46 -12.95 6.49
CA ALA A 50 -13.74 -11.81 7.34
C ALA A 50 -14.80 -12.15 8.42
N PRO A 51 -14.48 -12.03 9.72
CA PRO A 51 -15.42 -12.34 10.80
C PRO A 51 -16.51 -11.28 10.96
N TRP A 52 -16.29 -10.09 10.42
CA TRP A 52 -17.19 -8.95 10.46
C TRP A 52 -17.00 -8.07 9.24
N GLU A 53 -18.10 -7.45 8.79
CA GLU A 53 -18.09 -6.47 7.72
C GLU A 53 -19.13 -5.36 7.94
N ASP A 54 -18.87 -4.21 7.33
CA ASP A 54 -19.83 -3.14 7.12
C ASP A 54 -19.66 -2.57 5.70
N GLY A 55 -20.72 -2.68 4.90
CA GLY A 55 -20.84 -2.16 3.55
C GLY A 55 -21.10 -3.21 2.47
N VAL A 56 -20.64 -4.45 2.63
CA VAL A 56 -20.87 -5.53 1.67
C VAL A 56 -22.33 -5.96 1.70
N SER A 57 -22.88 -6.34 2.85
CA SER A 57 -24.31 -6.70 2.98
C SER A 57 -25.27 -5.54 2.70
N GLU A 58 -24.78 -4.30 2.84
CA GLU A 58 -25.53 -3.08 2.57
C GLU A 58 -25.44 -2.63 1.11
N GLY A 59 -24.75 -3.40 0.25
CA GLY A 59 -24.70 -3.19 -1.20
C GLY A 59 -23.75 -2.08 -1.67
N ARG A 60 -22.79 -1.66 -0.85
CA ARG A 60 -21.80 -0.62 -1.18
C ARG A 60 -20.57 -1.15 -1.93
N VAL A 61 -20.42 -2.45 -2.07
CA VAL A 61 -19.21 -3.04 -2.67
C VAL A 61 -19.58 -3.85 -3.91
N ALA A 62 -18.82 -3.66 -4.98
CA ALA A 62 -19.02 -4.29 -6.26
C ALA A 62 -17.69 -4.73 -6.87
N VAL A 63 -17.74 -5.76 -7.71
CA VAL A 63 -16.67 -6.10 -8.64
C VAL A 63 -16.98 -5.44 -9.98
N VAL A 64 -16.03 -4.69 -10.52
CA VAL A 64 -16.15 -4.00 -11.83
C VAL A 64 -15.19 -4.57 -12.86
N ASP A 65 -15.52 -4.43 -14.14
CA ASP A 65 -14.76 -4.97 -15.27
C ASP A 65 -14.66 -4.06 -16.49
N ASP A 66 -15.06 -2.81 -16.32
CA ASP A 66 -15.05 -1.79 -17.36
C ASP A 66 -13.75 -0.99 -17.32
N ALA A 67 -13.76 0.18 -17.99
CA ALA A 67 -12.61 1.08 -18.03
C ALA A 67 -12.17 1.59 -16.64
N GLU A 68 -12.94 1.34 -15.59
CA GLU A 68 -12.61 1.73 -14.21
C GLU A 68 -11.87 0.63 -13.44
N ALA A 69 -11.74 -0.59 -13.99
CA ALA A 69 -10.90 -1.63 -13.40
C ALA A 69 -9.42 -1.39 -13.74
N PHE A 70 -8.51 -1.64 -12.78
CA PHE A 70 -7.06 -1.57 -13.03
C PHE A 70 -6.65 -2.67 -14.00
N SER A 71 -6.99 -3.92 -13.69
CA SER A 71 -6.86 -4.98 -14.68
C SER A 71 -7.78 -6.18 -14.49
N GLY A 72 -8.59 -6.45 -15.51
CA GLY A 72 -9.54 -7.55 -15.51
C GLY A 72 -10.74 -7.26 -14.60
N ARG A 73 -10.54 -7.33 -13.29
CA ARG A 73 -11.54 -7.04 -12.26
C ARG A 73 -10.93 -6.19 -11.17
N SER A 74 -11.72 -5.28 -10.62
CA SER A 74 -11.31 -4.54 -9.43
C SER A 74 -12.47 -4.43 -8.45
N LEU A 75 -12.13 -4.23 -7.18
CA LEU A 75 -13.10 -4.00 -6.13
C LEU A 75 -13.45 -2.52 -6.08
N ARG A 76 -14.71 -2.17 -6.35
CA ARG A 76 -15.23 -0.81 -6.17
C ARG A 76 -15.99 -0.71 -4.86
N VAL A 77 -15.68 0.32 -4.08
CA VAL A 77 -16.35 0.67 -2.84
C VAL A 77 -17.05 2.02 -3.01
N MET A 78 -18.35 2.04 -2.75
CA MET A 78 -19.17 3.24 -2.70
C MET A 78 -19.06 3.90 -1.32
N HIS A 79 -18.71 5.17 -1.30
CA HIS A 79 -18.77 6.05 -0.15
C HIS A 79 -20.03 6.91 -0.28
N VAL A 80 -20.87 6.89 0.75
CA VAL A 80 -22.20 7.51 0.69
C VAL A 80 -22.07 9.03 0.82
N GLY A 81 -22.77 9.76 -0.07
CA GLY A 81 -22.90 11.21 0.01
C GLY A 81 -23.54 11.66 1.32
N GLU A 82 -23.10 12.81 1.83
CA GLU A 82 -23.57 13.38 3.11
C GLU A 82 -23.36 12.45 4.32
N ASP A 83 -22.40 11.51 4.25
CA ASP A 83 -22.00 10.64 5.35
C ASP A 83 -20.47 10.67 5.56
N ILE A 84 -20.01 10.30 6.75
CA ILE A 84 -18.59 10.31 7.15
C ILE A 84 -18.05 8.96 7.61
N LYS A 85 -18.84 7.89 7.60
CA LYS A 85 -18.50 6.54 8.09
C LYS A 85 -18.93 5.43 7.14
N LEU A 86 -19.85 5.68 6.21
CA LEU A 86 -20.36 4.69 5.27
C LEU A 86 -19.44 4.55 4.06
N GLY A 87 -18.85 3.37 3.97
CA GLY A 87 -17.95 2.91 2.91
C GLY A 87 -17.81 1.39 3.03
N GLY A 88 -16.61 0.85 2.84
CA GLY A 88 -16.33 -0.58 2.99
C GLY A 88 -15.37 -0.83 4.15
N LYS A 89 -15.75 -1.67 5.12
CA LYS A 89 -14.94 -1.97 6.31
C LYS A 89 -15.05 -3.45 6.66
N TRP A 90 -13.91 -4.10 6.82
CA TRP A 90 -13.79 -5.47 7.36
C TRP A 90 -12.36 -5.68 7.87
N ILE A 91 -12.16 -6.80 8.55
CA ILE A 91 -10.84 -7.26 8.95
C ILE A 91 -10.59 -8.65 8.34
N MET A 92 -9.33 -8.93 8.06
CA MET A 92 -8.82 -10.27 7.77
C MET A 92 -7.84 -10.62 8.87
N GLU A 93 -8.14 -11.69 9.61
CA GLU A 93 -7.23 -12.28 10.58
C GLU A 93 -6.19 -13.13 9.83
N LEU A 94 -4.91 -12.92 10.12
CA LEU A 94 -3.83 -13.67 9.49
C LEU A 94 -3.67 -15.02 10.16
N ASP A 95 -3.10 -15.98 9.42
CA ASP A 95 -2.85 -17.35 9.88
C ASP A 95 -1.89 -17.43 11.08
N ARG A 96 -1.06 -16.39 11.24
CA ARG A 96 -0.10 -16.21 12.32
C ARG A 96 0.24 -14.73 12.50
N GLY A 97 0.94 -14.42 13.60
CA GLY A 97 1.54 -13.12 13.81
C GLY A 97 2.88 -12.95 13.07
N TYR A 98 3.13 -11.74 12.60
CA TYR A 98 4.36 -11.34 11.92
C TYR A 98 5.08 -10.24 12.69
N GLU A 99 6.41 -10.32 12.75
CA GLU A 99 7.29 -9.29 13.31
C GLU A 99 7.52 -8.15 12.31
N GLU A 100 7.44 -8.47 11.02
CA GLU A 100 7.60 -7.53 9.92
C GLU A 100 6.66 -7.96 8.80
N LEU A 101 5.89 -7.01 8.26
CA LEU A 101 4.99 -7.29 7.16
C LEU A 101 4.81 -6.06 6.27
N TYR A 102 4.62 -6.33 4.99
CA TYR A 102 4.28 -5.36 3.97
C TYR A 102 2.83 -5.55 3.56
N ALA A 103 2.14 -4.44 3.31
CA ALA A 103 0.85 -4.43 2.64
C ALA A 103 0.90 -3.46 1.47
N SER A 104 0.50 -3.91 0.29
CA SER A 104 0.37 -3.09 -0.91
C SER A 104 -0.94 -3.32 -1.63
N TYR A 105 -1.37 -2.30 -2.37
CA TYR A 105 -2.50 -2.37 -3.28
C TYR A 105 -2.46 -1.21 -4.26
N TRP A 106 -3.13 -1.40 -5.38
CA TRP A 106 -3.52 -0.30 -6.26
C TRP A 106 -4.80 0.34 -5.74
N VAL A 107 -4.84 1.67 -5.77
CA VAL A 107 -6.01 2.46 -5.44
C VAL A 107 -6.28 3.49 -6.53
N HIS A 108 -7.53 3.62 -6.94
CA HIS A 108 -8.01 4.68 -7.82
C HIS A 108 -9.17 5.39 -7.16
N PHE A 109 -9.08 6.71 -7.14
CA PHE A 109 -10.14 7.59 -6.69
C PHE A 109 -10.92 8.02 -7.94
N GLY A 110 -12.21 7.67 -8.01
CA GLY A 110 -13.03 7.88 -9.20
C GLY A 110 -12.91 9.30 -9.78
N PRO A 111 -13.06 9.49 -11.11
CA PRO A 111 -12.89 10.80 -11.73
C PRO A 111 -13.80 11.87 -11.08
N GLY A 112 -13.19 12.98 -10.64
CA GLY A 112 -13.93 14.07 -10.01
C GLY A 112 -14.29 13.81 -8.54
N THR A 113 -13.61 12.87 -7.88
CA THR A 113 -13.77 12.63 -6.45
C THR A 113 -13.51 13.88 -5.61
N GLU A 114 -14.42 14.10 -4.65
CA GLU A 114 -14.31 15.10 -3.62
C GLU A 114 -13.59 14.50 -2.41
N PHE A 115 -12.29 14.74 -2.26
CA PHE A 115 -11.55 14.23 -1.09
C PHE A 115 -12.01 14.88 0.24
N VAL A 116 -12.71 16.01 0.15
CA VAL A 116 -13.21 16.83 1.25
C VAL A 116 -12.11 17.17 2.24
N ARG A 117 -12.01 16.50 3.40
CA ARG A 117 -11.04 16.81 4.45
C ARG A 117 -10.09 15.67 4.74
N ALA A 118 -10.62 14.47 4.93
CA ALA A 118 -9.84 13.27 5.19
C ALA A 118 -10.70 12.01 5.11
N GLY A 119 -10.03 10.87 5.05
CA GLY A 119 -10.63 9.56 5.23
C GLY A 119 -9.57 8.48 5.31
N LYS A 120 -10.00 7.22 5.39
CA LYS A 120 -9.17 6.08 5.80
C LYS A 120 -8.93 5.17 4.61
N LEU A 121 -7.76 4.56 4.57
CA LEU A 121 -7.38 3.56 3.60
C LEU A 121 -6.89 2.29 4.33
N PRO A 122 -6.94 1.12 3.68
CA PRO A 122 -6.52 -0.15 4.26
C PRO A 122 -5.08 -0.15 4.81
N GLY A 123 -4.83 -0.97 5.82
CA GLY A 123 -3.48 -1.14 6.38
C GLY A 123 -3.38 -2.26 7.42
N LEU A 124 -2.18 -2.42 7.97
CA LEU A 124 -1.82 -3.45 8.94
C LEU A 124 -2.23 -3.10 10.37
N ALA A 125 -2.49 -4.12 11.18
CA ALA A 125 -2.83 -4.00 12.59
C ALA A 125 -2.43 -5.26 13.36
N GLY A 126 -2.56 -5.20 14.68
CA GLY A 126 -2.33 -6.34 15.56
C GLY A 126 -3.23 -6.36 16.79
N GLY A 127 -3.50 -7.55 17.32
CA GLY A 127 -4.31 -7.74 18.53
C GLY A 127 -5.73 -7.19 18.37
N GLU A 128 -6.16 -6.32 19.29
CA GLU A 128 -7.48 -5.66 19.20
C GLU A 128 -7.63 -4.72 17.98
N ALA A 129 -6.54 -4.49 17.22
CA ALA A 129 -6.53 -3.62 16.05
C ALA A 129 -7.11 -2.24 16.37
N ASN A 130 -6.64 -1.62 17.46
CA ASN A 130 -7.22 -0.44 18.09
C ASN A 130 -7.42 0.72 17.09
N THR A 131 -8.59 1.35 17.17
CA THR A 131 -8.99 2.50 16.35
C THR A 131 -9.97 3.38 17.14
N GLY A 132 -10.42 4.49 16.53
CA GLY A 132 -11.39 5.38 17.18
C GLY A 132 -10.82 6.04 18.42
N GLY A 133 -11.58 6.07 19.50
CA GLY A 133 -11.14 6.61 20.80
C GLY A 133 -10.38 5.61 21.67
N ASN A 134 -10.11 4.41 21.16
CA ASN A 134 -9.42 3.35 21.89
C ASN A 134 -7.91 3.51 21.65
N LYS A 135 -7.24 4.18 22.58
CA LYS A 135 -5.79 4.34 22.55
C LYS A 135 -5.14 3.06 23.11
N PRO A 136 -4.18 2.43 22.39
CA PRO A 136 -3.45 1.28 22.88
C PRO A 136 -2.74 1.50 24.22
N ASP A 137 -2.59 0.41 24.98
CA ASP A 137 -1.77 0.37 26.20
C ASP A 137 -0.42 -0.34 26.01
N GLY A 138 -0.24 -1.01 24.87
CA GLY A 138 0.99 -1.72 24.50
C GLY A 138 0.88 -3.23 24.71
N THR A 139 -0.22 -3.70 25.28
CA THR A 139 -0.50 -5.11 25.50
C THR A 139 -1.77 -5.60 24.81
N ASP A 140 -2.63 -4.66 24.39
CA ASP A 140 -3.95 -4.90 23.79
C ASP A 140 -3.91 -4.99 22.25
N GLY A 141 -3.27 -4.03 21.58
CA GLY A 141 -3.23 -3.98 20.14
C GLY A 141 -2.63 -2.71 19.55
N PHE A 142 -2.66 -2.60 18.23
CA PHE A 142 -2.25 -1.40 17.51
C PHE A 142 -2.90 -1.37 16.12
N SER A 143 -2.85 -0.22 15.44
CA SER A 143 -3.11 -0.17 14.01
C SER A 143 -2.18 0.81 13.31
N ALA A 144 -1.72 0.44 12.12
CA ALA A 144 -0.94 1.26 11.23
C ALA A 144 -1.67 1.31 9.89
N ARG A 145 -2.45 2.37 9.66
CA ARG A 145 -3.26 2.54 8.45
C ARG A 145 -2.77 3.71 7.62
N MET A 146 -3.25 3.79 6.39
CA MET A 146 -3.08 4.97 5.56
C MET A 146 -4.34 5.84 5.66
N THR A 147 -4.17 7.13 5.41
CA THR A 147 -5.28 8.07 5.27
C THR A 147 -5.03 8.96 4.07
N TRP A 148 -6.09 9.58 3.56
CA TRP A 148 -5.95 10.79 2.77
C TRP A 148 -6.33 12.00 3.61
N SER A 149 -5.79 13.17 3.28
CA SER A 149 -6.23 14.45 3.82
C SER A 149 -6.04 15.57 2.81
N SER A 150 -6.98 16.52 2.74
CA SER A 150 -6.82 17.71 1.89
C SER A 150 -6.38 18.92 2.72
N ASN A 151 -5.85 19.94 2.05
CA ASN A 151 -5.32 21.18 2.62
C ASN A 151 -6.41 22.19 3.03
N GLY A 152 -7.57 21.73 3.53
CA GLY A 152 -8.52 22.60 4.23
C GLY A 152 -7.94 23.07 5.56
N LYS A 153 -6.93 23.94 5.53
CA LYS A 153 -6.21 24.49 6.71
C LYS A 153 -7.10 25.23 7.71
N ASP A 154 -8.39 25.42 7.39
CA ASP A 154 -9.38 26.10 8.22
C ASP A 154 -10.62 25.25 8.56
N GLY A 155 -10.64 23.96 8.19
CA GLY A 155 -11.82 23.12 8.42
C GLY A 155 -12.97 23.34 7.43
N SER A 156 -12.72 24.03 6.31
CA SER A 156 -13.69 24.17 5.23
C SER A 156 -14.00 22.85 4.53
N GLN A 157 -15.26 22.71 4.11
CA GLN A 157 -15.77 21.59 3.30
C GLN A 157 -15.33 21.64 1.84
N VAL A 158 -14.38 22.52 1.46
CA VAL A 158 -14.08 22.81 0.05
C VAL A 158 -13.72 21.51 -0.66
N PRO A 159 -14.56 21.05 -1.61
CA PRO A 159 -14.26 19.86 -2.38
C PRO A 159 -12.98 20.13 -3.17
N THR A 160 -12.01 19.24 -3.02
CA THR A 160 -10.78 19.24 -3.79
C THR A 160 -10.68 17.90 -4.49
N THR A 161 -10.19 17.91 -5.72
CA THR A 161 -9.87 16.71 -6.51
C THR A 161 -8.43 16.26 -6.28
N SER A 162 -7.79 16.78 -5.23
CA SER A 162 -6.43 16.44 -4.81
C SER A 162 -6.39 16.19 -3.31
N ALA A 163 -5.56 15.26 -2.86
CA ALA A 163 -5.28 15.02 -1.45
C ALA A 163 -3.82 14.62 -1.21
N ASN A 164 -3.40 14.72 0.04
CA ASN A 164 -2.20 14.06 0.54
C ASN A 164 -2.53 12.68 1.04
N LEU A 165 -1.59 11.76 0.90
CA LEU A 165 -1.56 10.52 1.66
C LEU A 165 -0.73 10.68 2.95
N ASN A 166 -1.15 9.97 4.00
CA ASN A 166 -0.52 10.02 5.32
C ASN A 166 -0.50 8.64 5.97
N GLN A 167 0.41 8.45 6.93
CA GLN A 167 0.32 7.37 7.89
C GLN A 167 -0.60 7.76 9.05
N TYR A 168 -1.38 6.81 9.54
CA TYR A 168 -2.26 6.98 10.69
C TYR A 168 -2.07 5.84 11.68
N LEU A 169 -1.39 6.14 12.78
CA LEU A 169 -0.88 5.16 13.73
C LEU A 169 -1.67 5.20 15.05
N TYR A 170 -2.05 4.04 15.55
CA TYR A 170 -2.46 3.83 16.92
C TYR A 170 -1.33 3.13 17.64
N HIS A 171 -0.80 3.78 18.67
CA HIS A 171 0.30 3.26 19.48
C HIS A 171 0.25 3.89 20.88
N PRO A 172 0.82 3.25 21.92
CA PRO A 172 0.73 3.72 23.30
C PRO A 172 1.20 5.16 23.55
N ASP A 173 2.17 5.62 22.76
CA ASP A 173 2.76 6.95 22.91
C ASP A 173 2.13 8.02 22.00
N GLN A 174 1.01 7.69 21.31
CA GLN A 174 0.33 8.66 20.45
C GLN A 174 -0.07 9.92 21.24
N PRO A 175 0.08 11.13 20.67
CA PRO A 175 -0.05 12.38 21.41
C PRO A 175 -1.49 12.73 21.77
N GLN A 176 -2.47 12.17 21.08
CA GLN A 176 -3.90 12.46 21.22
C GLN A 176 -4.69 11.17 21.43
N THR A 177 -5.98 11.29 21.79
CA THR A 177 -6.87 10.13 21.96
C THR A 177 -7.09 9.34 20.67
N TYR A 178 -7.07 10.03 19.53
CA TYR A 178 -7.20 9.42 18.20
C TYR A 178 -5.81 9.22 17.58
N GLY A 179 -5.75 8.47 16.48
CA GLY A 179 -4.49 8.08 15.86
C GLY A 179 -3.55 9.25 15.56
N ASP A 180 -2.27 8.97 15.69
CA ASP A 180 -1.16 9.84 15.34
C ASP A 180 -1.05 9.93 13.81
N THR A 181 -1.27 11.12 13.26
CA THR A 181 -1.21 11.35 11.81
C THR A 181 0.19 11.84 11.47
N ARG A 182 0.88 11.11 10.60
CA ARG A 182 2.21 11.47 10.09
C ARG A 182 2.13 11.68 8.59
N PHE A 183 2.37 12.91 8.15
CA PHE A 183 2.26 13.29 6.75
C PHE A 183 3.46 12.77 5.96
N TYR A 184 3.22 12.29 4.73
CA TYR A 184 4.29 11.78 3.87
C TYR A 184 5.27 12.88 3.38
N ASP A 185 4.96 14.17 3.59
CA ASP A 185 5.86 15.29 3.27
C ASP A 185 6.83 15.68 4.41
N GLU A 186 6.66 15.13 5.62
CA GLU A 186 7.54 15.44 6.78
C GLU A 186 8.97 14.87 6.61
N THR A 187 9.16 13.95 5.66
CA THR A 187 10.46 13.31 5.36
C THR A 187 11.03 13.65 3.97
N HIS A 188 10.25 14.33 3.10
CA HIS A 188 10.61 14.66 1.70
C HIS A 188 10.49 16.15 1.43
N ASP A 189 11.60 16.86 1.18
CA ASP A 189 11.77 18.21 0.59
C ASP A 189 10.73 19.32 0.91
N GLY A 190 9.84 19.13 1.88
CA GLY A 190 8.62 19.91 2.07
C GLY A 190 7.58 19.81 0.93
N ARG A 191 7.59 18.75 0.10
CA ARG A 191 6.67 18.59 -1.04
C ARG A 191 5.61 17.52 -0.79
N TRP A 192 4.38 17.87 -1.14
CA TRP A 192 3.19 17.04 -1.00
C TRP A 192 3.29 15.79 -1.88
N VAL A 193 2.96 14.63 -1.32
CA VAL A 193 2.61 13.46 -2.13
C VAL A 193 1.15 13.65 -2.56
N GLU A 194 0.98 14.50 -3.56
CA GLU A 194 -0.33 14.84 -4.09
C GLU A 194 -0.86 13.68 -4.94
N VAL A 195 -1.97 13.09 -4.48
CA VAL A 195 -2.82 12.23 -5.31
C VAL A 195 -3.98 13.06 -5.85
N THR A 196 -4.38 12.79 -7.08
CA THR A 196 -5.54 13.42 -7.72
C THR A 196 -6.60 12.38 -8.04
N SER A 197 -7.84 12.81 -8.24
CA SER A 197 -8.90 11.93 -8.73
C SER A 197 -8.63 11.52 -10.18
N GLY A 198 -8.81 10.23 -10.53
CA GLY A 198 -8.73 9.70 -11.88
C GLY A 198 -7.52 8.80 -12.18
N PRO A 199 -6.30 9.06 -11.68
CA PRO A 199 -5.20 8.11 -11.84
C PRO A 199 -5.27 6.94 -10.84
N TRP A 200 -4.64 5.83 -11.21
CA TRP A 200 -4.31 4.74 -10.30
C TRP A 200 -2.99 5.03 -9.56
N TYR A 201 -2.93 4.64 -8.30
CA TYR A 201 -1.75 4.76 -7.45
C TYR A 201 -1.44 3.42 -6.81
N HIS A 202 -0.21 2.94 -6.92
CA HIS A 202 0.26 1.82 -6.12
C HIS A 202 0.75 2.35 -4.78
N ILE A 203 0.14 1.91 -3.70
CA ILE A 203 0.55 2.29 -2.35
C ILE A 203 1.00 1.07 -1.58
N GLN A 204 2.09 1.22 -0.83
CA GLN A 204 2.65 0.16 -0.01
C GLN A 204 3.14 0.74 1.31
N HIS A 205 2.96 -0.01 2.39
CA HIS A 205 3.71 0.26 3.62
C HIS A 205 4.36 -0.99 4.18
N ARG A 206 5.29 -0.77 5.10
CA ARG A 206 5.98 -1.77 5.90
C ARG A 206 5.78 -1.41 7.36
N VAL A 207 5.45 -2.39 8.17
CA VAL A 207 5.45 -2.28 9.63
C VAL A 207 6.45 -3.28 10.18
N VAL A 208 7.31 -2.82 11.09
CA VAL A 208 8.22 -3.67 11.88
C VAL A 208 7.88 -3.46 13.34
N MET A 209 7.58 -4.54 14.04
CA MET A 209 7.30 -4.51 15.46
C MET A 209 8.54 -4.11 16.25
N ASN A 210 8.35 -3.32 17.30
CA ASN A 210 9.41 -2.94 18.21
C ASN A 210 9.82 -4.12 19.12
N THR A 211 11.03 -4.08 19.64
CA THR A 211 11.41 -4.84 20.83
C THR A 211 10.46 -4.45 21.97
N PRO A 212 9.83 -5.39 22.69
CA PRO A 212 8.86 -5.07 23.74
C PRO A 212 9.35 -3.99 24.72
N GLY A 213 8.64 -2.87 24.80
CA GLY A 213 8.97 -1.72 25.67
C GLY A 213 9.87 -0.65 25.05
N GLU A 214 10.54 -0.94 23.93
CA GLU A 214 11.48 -0.04 23.28
C GLU A 214 10.85 0.75 22.11
N HIS A 215 11.47 1.87 21.73
CA HIS A 215 11.06 2.72 20.61
C HIS A 215 11.93 2.43 19.38
N ASP A 216 11.91 1.20 18.90
CA ASP A 216 12.70 0.73 17.74
C ASP A 216 11.82 0.09 16.65
N GLY A 217 10.50 0.25 16.74
CA GLY A 217 9.55 -0.16 15.71
C GLY A 217 9.56 0.80 14.53
N VAL A 218 9.35 0.25 13.33
CA VAL A 218 9.53 0.98 12.07
C VAL A 218 8.22 1.02 11.29
N VAL A 219 7.94 2.18 10.68
CA VAL A 219 6.94 2.29 9.62
C VAL A 219 7.56 2.98 8.42
N GLN A 220 7.41 2.36 7.25
CA GLN A 220 7.84 2.94 5.97
C GLN A 220 6.68 2.92 4.99
N ALA A 221 6.61 3.87 4.07
CA ALA A 221 5.62 3.84 3.00
C ALA A 221 6.22 4.26 1.66
N TRP A 222 5.63 3.72 0.58
CA TRP A 222 5.94 4.01 -0.81
C TRP A 222 4.66 4.35 -1.56
N VAL A 223 4.77 5.32 -2.47
CA VAL A 223 3.71 5.65 -3.44
C VAL A 223 4.33 5.59 -4.81
N ASN A 224 3.71 4.81 -5.69
CA ASN A 224 4.25 4.48 -7.00
C ASN A 224 5.72 4.04 -6.95
N GLY A 225 6.05 3.18 -5.97
CA GLY A 225 7.39 2.62 -5.78
C GLY A 225 8.44 3.59 -5.23
N GLU A 226 8.14 4.89 -5.17
CA GLU A 226 9.00 5.89 -4.57
C GLU A 226 8.80 5.89 -3.05
N PRO A 227 9.87 5.84 -2.23
CA PRO A 227 9.74 5.98 -0.79
C PRO A 227 9.17 7.36 -0.49
N VAL A 228 8.19 7.44 0.41
CA VAL A 228 7.56 8.71 0.80
C VAL A 228 7.55 8.93 2.30
N PHE A 229 7.71 7.89 3.11
CA PHE A 229 7.62 7.99 4.55
C PHE A 229 8.54 7.01 5.25
N TYR A 230 9.10 7.46 6.38
CA TYR A 230 9.96 6.66 7.25
C TYR A 230 9.93 7.20 8.68
N VAL A 231 9.63 6.33 9.64
CA VAL A 231 9.84 6.52 11.08
C VAL A 231 10.37 5.23 11.68
N ASP A 232 11.25 5.32 12.66
CA ASP A 232 11.91 4.19 13.33
C ASP A 232 11.93 4.30 14.86
N ASP A 233 11.11 5.19 15.40
CA ASP A 233 10.99 5.50 16.82
C ASP A 233 9.60 5.15 17.39
N ILE A 234 8.95 4.12 16.84
CA ILE A 234 7.60 3.72 17.27
C ILE A 234 7.67 2.58 18.28
N ARG A 235 7.04 2.76 19.44
CA ARG A 235 6.71 1.66 20.35
C ARG A 235 5.29 1.20 20.06
N PHE A 236 5.10 0.02 19.47
CA PHE A 236 3.77 -0.59 19.25
C PHE A 236 3.35 -1.48 20.41
N ARG A 237 4.29 -2.19 21.05
CA ARG A 237 4.03 -3.22 22.06
C ARG A 237 4.99 -3.21 23.25
N ASP A 238 4.53 -3.79 24.35
CA ASP A 238 5.27 -4.09 25.58
C ASP A 238 5.37 -5.60 25.84
N VAL A 239 4.70 -6.43 25.03
CA VAL A 239 4.71 -7.89 25.14
C VAL A 239 5.06 -8.54 23.80
N PRO A 240 5.86 -9.62 23.78
CA PRO A 240 6.27 -10.27 22.53
C PRO A 240 5.13 -10.98 21.80
N GLY A 241 4.03 -11.28 22.50
CA GLY A 241 2.86 -11.95 21.90
C GLY A 241 1.99 -11.04 21.04
N LEU A 242 2.16 -9.71 21.11
CA LEU A 242 1.46 -8.78 20.24
C LEU A 242 2.28 -8.62 18.95
N GLN A 243 1.71 -9.04 17.83
CA GLN A 243 2.37 -9.08 16.51
C GLN A 243 1.43 -8.51 15.44
N ILE A 244 1.91 -8.37 14.20
CA ILE A 244 1.05 -8.04 13.05
C ILE A 244 0.24 -9.29 12.70
N ASP A 245 -1.04 -9.32 13.05
CA ASP A 245 -1.92 -10.47 12.84
C ASP A 245 -3.27 -10.08 12.20
N VAL A 246 -3.43 -8.80 11.83
CA VAL A 246 -4.66 -8.30 11.18
C VAL A 246 -4.30 -7.44 9.98
N PHE A 247 -4.96 -7.71 8.85
CA PHE A 247 -5.12 -6.73 7.78
C PHE A 247 -6.50 -6.08 7.90
N ARG A 248 -6.53 -4.77 8.10
CA ARG A 248 -7.76 -3.99 8.25
C ARG A 248 -8.05 -3.30 6.93
N PHE A 249 -9.03 -3.82 6.19
CA PHE A 249 -9.56 -3.14 5.02
C PHE A 249 -10.63 -2.15 5.48
N GLU A 250 -10.31 -0.86 5.42
CA GLU A 250 -11.29 0.17 5.67
C GLU A 250 -11.10 1.30 4.69
N THR A 251 -12.18 1.70 4.05
CA THR A 251 -12.26 2.98 3.38
C THR A 251 -13.57 3.67 3.67
N PHE A 252 -13.46 4.87 4.22
CA PHE A 252 -14.57 5.74 4.58
C PHE A 252 -14.02 7.15 4.78
N TYR A 253 -14.87 8.15 4.61
CA TYR A 253 -14.52 9.53 4.93
C TYR A 253 -14.20 9.70 6.42
N GLY A 254 -13.88 10.91 6.85
CA GLY A 254 -14.35 11.29 8.16
C GLY A 254 -13.32 11.85 9.12
N GLY A 255 -13.90 12.13 10.26
CA GLY A 255 -13.36 12.63 11.51
C GLY A 255 -14.50 12.44 12.50
N SER A 256 -14.91 13.51 13.17
CA SER A 256 -16.04 13.51 14.11
C SER A 256 -17.19 14.44 13.73
N SER A 257 -17.13 15.11 12.57
CA SER A 257 -18.11 16.13 12.16
C SER A 257 -18.49 16.02 10.68
N MET A 258 -19.67 16.54 10.33
CA MET A 258 -20.19 16.50 8.95
C MET A 258 -19.37 17.32 7.94
N ASN A 259 -18.44 18.15 8.38
CA ASN A 259 -17.52 18.83 7.48
C ASN A 259 -16.49 17.89 6.81
N PHE A 260 -16.48 16.61 7.16
CA PHE A 260 -15.73 15.58 6.44
C PHE A 260 -16.55 14.84 5.39
N ALA A 261 -17.87 15.08 5.31
CA ALA A 261 -18.73 14.36 4.38
C ALA A 261 -18.54 14.88 2.96
N THR A 262 -18.47 13.95 2.00
CA THR A 262 -18.61 14.27 0.57
C THR A 262 -20.02 14.73 0.27
N THR A 263 -20.20 15.58 -0.74
CA THR A 263 -21.52 16.10 -1.11
C THR A 263 -22.29 15.16 -2.03
N LYS A 264 -21.64 14.09 -2.51
CA LYS A 264 -22.20 13.10 -3.44
C LYS A 264 -21.63 11.72 -3.15
N GLU A 265 -22.19 10.70 -3.80
CA GLU A 265 -21.59 9.38 -3.82
C GLU A 265 -20.22 9.44 -4.48
N GLU A 266 -19.27 8.75 -3.86
CA GLU A 266 -17.90 8.63 -4.34
C GLU A 266 -17.54 7.16 -4.49
N TYR A 267 -16.68 6.84 -5.44
CA TYR A 267 -16.31 5.47 -5.76
C TYR A 267 -14.80 5.33 -5.72
N PHE A 268 -14.29 4.50 -4.80
CA PHE A 268 -12.87 4.18 -4.73
C PHE A 268 -12.68 2.73 -5.14
N TYR A 269 -11.60 2.48 -5.86
CA TYR A 269 -11.34 1.23 -6.53
C TYR A 269 -10.03 0.66 -6.00
N PHE A 270 -10.01 -0.64 -5.77
CA PHE A 270 -8.87 -1.35 -5.19
C PHE A 270 -8.58 -2.58 -6.03
N ASP A 271 -7.30 -2.84 -6.25
CA ASP A 271 -6.85 -4.00 -7.02
C ASP A 271 -5.47 -4.47 -6.54
N ASN A 272 -5.14 -5.73 -6.83
CA ASN A 272 -3.88 -6.40 -6.48
C ASN A 272 -3.47 -6.12 -5.03
N LEU A 273 -4.37 -6.42 -4.09
CA LEU A 273 -4.06 -6.40 -2.66
C LEU A 273 -3.06 -7.50 -2.38
N VAL A 274 -1.89 -7.17 -1.85
CA VAL A 274 -0.82 -8.11 -1.55
C VAL A 274 -0.29 -7.87 -0.14
N LEU A 275 -0.20 -8.94 0.65
CA LEU A 275 0.57 -8.97 1.90
C LEU A 275 1.80 -9.84 1.72
N SER A 276 2.95 -9.37 2.17
CA SER A 276 4.22 -10.08 1.95
C SER A 276 5.25 -9.83 3.04
N THR A 277 6.22 -10.72 3.18
CA THR A 277 7.32 -10.58 4.14
C THR A 277 8.51 -9.80 3.59
N ASP A 278 8.40 -9.28 2.36
CA ASP A 278 9.37 -8.43 1.70
C ASP A 278 8.68 -7.36 0.86
N TRP A 279 9.45 -6.33 0.51
CA TRP A 279 8.99 -5.25 -0.36
C TRP A 279 8.56 -5.80 -1.72
N ARG A 280 7.39 -5.36 -2.19
CA ARG A 280 6.88 -5.73 -3.52
C ARG A 280 6.97 -4.54 -4.47
N PRO A 281 7.58 -4.71 -5.65
CA PRO A 281 7.56 -3.64 -6.64
C PRO A 281 6.15 -3.36 -7.12
N MET A 282 5.94 -2.14 -7.61
CA MET A 282 4.85 -1.91 -8.54
C MET A 282 4.92 -2.92 -9.68
N ALA A 283 3.76 -3.30 -10.21
CA ALA A 283 3.67 -3.79 -11.58
C ALA A 283 4.54 -2.89 -12.48
N LEU A 284 5.51 -3.48 -13.17
CA LEU A 284 6.37 -2.72 -14.06
C LEU A 284 5.55 -2.28 -15.27
N PRO A 285 5.51 -0.99 -15.69
CA PRO A 285 4.92 -0.65 -16.98
C PRO A 285 5.60 -1.49 -18.07
N GLY A 286 4.86 -2.37 -18.73
CA GLY A 286 5.44 -3.43 -19.55
C GLY A 286 5.19 -4.85 -19.07
N ASP A 287 4.76 -5.07 -17.83
CA ASP A 287 4.59 -6.38 -17.20
C ASP A 287 3.10 -6.73 -17.23
N THR A 288 2.66 -7.34 -18.32
CA THR A 288 1.25 -7.69 -18.56
C THR A 288 0.76 -8.80 -17.65
N ASN A 289 1.62 -9.69 -17.17
CA ASN A 289 1.24 -10.85 -16.35
C ASN A 289 1.53 -10.65 -14.85
N LEU A 290 2.04 -9.47 -14.47
CA LEU A 290 2.35 -9.07 -13.10
C LEU A 290 3.34 -10.01 -12.41
N ASP A 291 4.24 -10.64 -13.15
CA ASP A 291 5.28 -11.53 -12.61
C ASP A 291 6.53 -10.78 -12.11
N TYR A 292 6.48 -9.44 -12.14
CA TYR A 292 7.53 -8.49 -11.79
C TYR A 292 8.72 -8.51 -12.75
N ALA A 293 8.57 -9.09 -13.95
CA ALA A 293 9.58 -9.15 -15.00
C ALA A 293 9.00 -8.75 -16.36
N VAL A 294 9.42 -7.60 -16.90
CA VAL A 294 9.04 -7.20 -18.26
C VAL A 294 9.86 -8.00 -19.27
N ASN A 295 9.21 -8.91 -19.99
CA ASN A 295 9.89 -9.84 -20.88
C ASN A 295 9.10 -10.08 -22.19
N LEU A 296 9.54 -11.07 -22.97
CA LEU A 296 8.92 -11.38 -24.26
C LEU A 296 7.46 -11.81 -24.15
N THR A 297 7.08 -12.40 -23.02
CA THR A 297 5.68 -12.76 -22.73
C THR A 297 4.83 -11.51 -22.78
N ASP A 298 5.28 -10.43 -22.15
CA ASP A 298 4.51 -9.18 -22.10
C ASP A 298 4.46 -8.44 -23.41
N LEU A 299 5.59 -8.42 -24.12
CA LEU A 299 5.61 -7.86 -25.47
C LEU A 299 4.66 -8.62 -26.39
N SER A 300 4.58 -9.95 -26.24
CA SER A 300 3.67 -10.77 -27.04
C SER A 300 2.21 -10.46 -26.73
N THR A 301 1.88 -10.21 -25.47
CA THR A 301 0.54 -9.82 -25.03
C THR A 301 0.16 -8.45 -25.58
N LEU A 302 0.99 -7.43 -25.38
CA LEU A 302 0.78 -6.09 -25.92
C LEU A 302 0.64 -6.11 -27.45
N ALA A 303 1.56 -6.79 -28.14
CA ALA A 303 1.55 -6.84 -29.60
C ALA A 303 0.28 -7.51 -30.16
N SER A 304 -0.29 -8.46 -29.43
CA SER A 304 -1.53 -9.15 -29.83
C SER A 304 -2.77 -8.26 -29.71
N ASN A 305 -2.73 -7.25 -28.84
CA ASN A 305 -3.83 -6.32 -28.59
C ASN A 305 -3.61 -4.92 -29.20
N PHE A 306 -2.51 -4.70 -29.93
CA PHE A 306 -2.14 -3.38 -30.42
C PHE A 306 -3.23 -2.73 -31.29
N GLY A 307 -3.58 -1.48 -30.95
CA GLY A 307 -4.64 -0.70 -31.57
C GLY A 307 -6.05 -1.09 -31.14
N GLN A 308 -6.21 -1.99 -30.17
CA GLN A 308 -7.49 -2.37 -29.60
C GLN A 308 -7.70 -1.71 -28.23
N PRO A 309 -8.96 -1.53 -27.79
CA PRO A 309 -9.23 -1.29 -26.39
C PRO A 309 -8.68 -2.42 -25.52
N GLY A 310 -8.12 -2.09 -24.37
CA GLY A 310 -7.52 -3.10 -23.50
C GLY A 310 -7.23 -2.60 -22.08
N SER A 311 -7.07 -3.55 -21.18
CA SER A 311 -6.64 -3.35 -19.80
C SER A 311 -5.12 -3.45 -19.66
N TRP A 312 -4.58 -3.32 -18.44
CA TRP A 312 -3.16 -3.52 -18.17
C TRP A 312 -2.65 -4.87 -18.68
N HIS A 313 -3.39 -5.96 -18.43
CA HIS A 313 -3.02 -7.30 -18.90
C HIS A 313 -3.09 -7.44 -20.42
N ASP A 314 -3.78 -6.54 -21.13
CA ASP A 314 -3.76 -6.50 -22.59
C ASP A 314 -2.58 -5.68 -23.14
N GLY A 315 -1.88 -4.97 -22.25
CA GLY A 315 -0.76 -4.08 -22.59
C GLY A 315 -1.11 -2.60 -22.60
N ASN A 316 -2.20 -2.16 -21.96
CA ASN A 316 -2.51 -0.73 -21.75
C ASN A 316 -1.91 -0.27 -20.40
N PHE A 317 -0.67 0.19 -20.43
CA PHE A 317 0.11 0.57 -19.26
C PHE A 317 -0.03 2.05 -18.88
N ASP A 318 -0.52 2.91 -19.77
CA ASP A 318 -0.80 4.32 -19.46
C ASP A 318 -2.25 4.58 -19.00
N GLY A 319 -3.13 3.59 -19.17
CA GLY A 319 -4.51 3.62 -18.70
C GLY A 319 -5.44 4.47 -19.56
N ASP A 320 -5.05 4.83 -20.79
CA ASP A 320 -5.89 5.66 -21.68
C ASP A 320 -7.06 4.91 -22.33
N GLY A 321 -7.06 3.58 -22.17
CA GLY A 321 -8.12 2.67 -22.63
C GLY A 321 -7.82 1.99 -23.96
N VAL A 322 -6.69 2.27 -24.61
CA VAL A 322 -6.28 1.69 -25.90
C VAL A 322 -4.83 1.27 -25.87
N VAL A 323 -4.55 0.01 -26.25
CA VAL A 323 -3.17 -0.50 -26.35
C VAL A 323 -2.48 0.15 -27.55
N GLY A 324 -1.49 1.01 -27.32
CA GLY A 324 -0.92 1.89 -28.33
C GLY A 324 0.60 2.08 -28.25
N LEU A 325 1.07 3.12 -28.95
CA LEU A 325 2.49 3.44 -29.04
C LEU A 325 3.08 3.90 -27.70
N LEU A 326 2.27 4.55 -26.86
CA LEU A 326 2.69 4.98 -25.53
C LEU A 326 2.93 3.76 -24.64
N ASP A 327 2.06 2.77 -24.66
CA ASP A 327 2.26 1.52 -23.94
C ASP A 327 3.45 0.73 -24.43
N LEU A 328 3.62 0.62 -25.75
CA LEU A 328 4.80 -0.03 -26.32
C LEU A 328 6.08 0.68 -25.87
N SER A 329 6.05 2.01 -25.75
CA SER A 329 7.18 2.79 -25.25
C SER A 329 7.44 2.56 -23.76
N LEU A 330 6.38 2.42 -22.95
CA LEU A 330 6.47 2.09 -21.52
C LEU A 330 7.06 0.69 -21.33
N LEU A 331 6.57 -0.31 -22.08
CA LEU A 331 7.12 -1.65 -22.08
C LEU A 331 8.58 -1.66 -22.52
N ALA A 332 8.90 -1.04 -23.66
CA ALA A 332 10.25 -1.00 -24.19
C ALA A 332 11.23 -0.32 -23.23
N SER A 333 10.79 0.70 -22.50
CA SER A 333 11.61 1.39 -21.49
C SER A 333 11.95 0.51 -20.28
N ASN A 334 11.14 -0.51 -20.01
CA ASN A 334 11.34 -1.46 -18.91
C ASN A 334 11.75 -2.86 -19.40
N PHE A 335 11.91 -3.11 -20.70
CA PHE A 335 12.15 -4.44 -21.23
C PHE A 335 13.42 -5.08 -20.64
N ASN A 336 13.31 -6.36 -20.27
CA ASN A 336 14.33 -7.14 -19.56
C ASN A 336 14.64 -6.61 -18.15
N SER A 337 13.75 -5.80 -17.57
CA SER A 337 13.82 -5.40 -16.16
C SER A 337 13.06 -6.41 -15.31
N THR A 338 13.71 -6.83 -14.23
CA THR A 338 13.09 -7.55 -13.11
C THR A 338 13.21 -6.66 -11.90
N ARG A 339 12.08 -6.23 -11.30
CA ARG A 339 12.14 -5.57 -10.00
C ARG A 339 11.94 -6.66 -8.95
N ILE A 340 13.04 -7.07 -8.34
CA ILE A 340 13.03 -7.68 -7.01
C ILE A 340 14.16 -6.97 -6.29
N PRO A 341 13.93 -5.83 -5.61
CA PRO A 341 15.01 -5.23 -4.86
C PRO A 341 15.40 -6.20 -3.76
N SER A 342 16.71 -6.40 -3.64
CA SER A 342 17.26 -7.07 -2.48
C SER A 342 16.87 -6.26 -1.23
N PRO A 343 16.55 -6.92 -0.09
CA PRO A 343 16.14 -6.25 1.15
C PRO A 343 17.09 -5.12 1.63
N THR A 344 18.33 -5.14 1.15
CA THR A 344 19.42 -4.22 1.52
C THR A 344 19.37 -2.85 0.82
N SER A 345 18.63 -2.69 -0.29
CA SER A 345 18.64 -1.45 -1.08
C SER A 345 17.89 -0.29 -0.39
N ALA A 346 16.86 -0.59 0.41
CA ALA A 346 16.12 0.42 1.16
C ALA A 346 16.93 1.01 2.34
N ALA A 347 17.78 0.20 2.99
CA ALA A 347 18.62 0.65 4.11
C ALA A 347 19.76 1.60 3.66
N SER A 348 20.28 1.42 2.44
CA SER A 348 21.44 2.17 1.94
C SER A 348 21.10 3.60 1.52
N LEU A 349 19.87 3.86 1.05
CA LEU A 349 19.43 5.22 0.70
C LEU A 349 19.20 6.07 1.96
N LEU A 350 18.63 5.48 3.03
CA LEU A 350 18.33 6.16 4.29
C LEU A 350 19.57 6.52 5.12
N MET A 351 20.67 5.76 5.02
CA MET A 351 21.93 6.08 5.71
C MET A 351 22.57 7.37 5.17
N THR A 352 22.28 7.74 3.92
CA THR A 352 22.76 9.00 3.33
C THR A 352 21.94 10.21 3.81
N LEU A 353 20.66 10.01 4.17
CA LEU A 353 19.79 11.04 4.77
C LEU A 353 20.05 11.26 6.27
N LEU A 354 20.47 10.23 7.01
CA LEU A 354 20.85 10.38 8.43
C LEU A 354 22.15 11.17 8.63
N LEU A 355 23.07 11.13 7.66
CA LEU A 355 24.36 11.84 7.71
C LEU A 355 24.26 13.34 7.40
N THR A 356 23.14 13.84 6.86
CA THR A 356 22.93 15.27 6.57
C THR A 356 22.18 16.03 7.67
N ARG A 357 21.55 15.33 8.62
CA ARG A 357 20.86 15.95 9.79
C ARG A 357 21.75 16.22 11.01
N TRP A 358 23.04 15.88 10.95
CA TRP A 358 24.03 16.26 11.97
C TRP A 358 25.11 17.17 11.37
N ARG A 359 24.76 18.45 11.18
CA ARG A 359 25.73 19.56 11.09
C ARG A 359 25.19 20.81 11.75
#